data_AF-A0A8C4XEN0-F1
#
_entry.id   AF-A0A8C4XEN0-F1
#
_cell.length_a   1.000
_cell.length_b   1.000
_cell.length_c   1.000
_cell.angle_alpha   90.00
_cell.angle_beta   90.00
_cell.angle_gamma   90.00
#
_symmetry.space_group_name_H-M   'P 1'
#
loop_
_entity.id
_entity.type
_entity.pdbx_description
1 polymer ?
#
loop_
_entity_poly.entity_id
_entity_poly.type
_entity_poly.pdbx_seq_one_letter_code
_entity_poly.pdbx_strand_id
1 'polypeptide(L)'
;YDRLANIIFFLFHFLVTWCVLSDAEEQKCMNFAGNITGKSKFSRLLCTRAYNSIDCMEKIKNGSADAATMEPHDIYSAGWCYGLELAAGESYNSVDGINYYVVALARKSSSDLSLLEMHEKSSCHPGIQTTVGWTVPVGFLVNTSQISIDEHCNFPKVVGDFFGFSCVPGVKDPEFDPKGNNPKNLCEACIGDDNDKNICANNPAERHFGEAGALRCVAENLGDVAFVKHSTVSDNINGKNQESWAKDLELEDLKLLCPDGTEAGLNDYKKCSLAAVPANAVVVRPEDKCRVYNFLNRAQRMFSNTTEGFSLFAPSPYEGKDLMFSDNTQKLLKIMGNYQSWLGPSYLTVNRAFDCEGGHINSFMMNLILASYQIYSKTSVLYFKIFMP
;
A
#
# COMPACT_ATOMS: atom_id res chain seq x y z
N TYR A 1 -3.66 -32.62 34.02
CA TYR A 1 -3.59 -32.28 32.58
C TYR A 1 -4.63 -31.22 32.24
N ASP A 2 -5.91 -31.43 32.56
CA ASP A 2 -7.00 -30.46 32.26
C ASP A 2 -6.88 -29.08 32.90
N ARG A 3 -6.33 -28.93 34.12
CA ARG A 3 -6.09 -27.59 34.69
C ARG A 3 -4.98 -26.83 33.98
N LEU A 4 -3.90 -27.50 33.57
CA LEU A 4 -2.81 -26.88 32.82
C LEU A 4 -3.26 -26.54 31.41
N ALA A 5 -3.99 -27.44 30.74
CA ALA A 5 -4.60 -27.17 29.44
C ALA A 5 -5.60 -25.99 29.51
N ASN A 6 -6.44 -25.91 30.55
CA ASN A 6 -7.35 -24.78 30.74
C ASN A 6 -6.63 -23.46 31.06
N ILE A 7 -5.54 -23.47 31.85
CA ILE A 7 -4.75 -22.27 32.13
C ILE A 7 -4.00 -21.81 30.88
N ILE A 8 -3.43 -22.74 30.11
CA ILE A 8 -2.77 -22.45 28.83
C ILE A 8 -3.81 -21.88 27.85
N PHE A 9 -4.97 -22.51 27.72
CA PHE A 9 -6.08 -22.02 26.89
C PHE A 9 -6.56 -20.62 27.31
N PHE A 10 -6.67 -20.36 28.63
CA PHE A 10 -7.00 -19.04 29.16
C PHE A 10 -5.92 -18.00 28.84
N LEU A 11 -4.64 -18.36 28.94
CA LEU A 11 -3.52 -17.45 28.65
C LEU A 11 -3.43 -17.13 27.14
N PHE A 12 -3.68 -18.11 26.27
CA PHE A 12 -3.69 -17.92 24.82
C PHE A 12 -4.84 -17.01 24.34
N HIS A 13 -5.97 -16.97 25.04
CA HIS A 13 -7.08 -16.09 24.66
C HIS A 13 -6.79 -14.59 24.86
N PHE A 14 -5.81 -14.23 25.69
CA PHE A 14 -5.48 -12.84 26.02
C PHE A 14 -4.20 -12.32 25.39
N LEU A 15 -3.43 -13.19 24.75
CA LEU A 15 -2.19 -12.85 24.06
C LEU A 15 -2.50 -12.55 22.59
N VAL A 16 -1.89 -11.52 22.01
CA VAL A 16 -1.84 -11.25 20.56
C VAL A 16 -0.37 -11.08 20.17
N THR A 17 0.09 -11.80 19.14
CA THR A 17 1.43 -11.57 18.55
C THR A 17 1.30 -10.68 17.33
N TRP A 18 1.81 -9.45 17.41
CA TRP A 18 1.80 -8.48 16.33
C TRP A 18 3.05 -8.59 15.47
N CYS A 19 2.88 -8.60 14.16
CA CYS A 19 3.98 -8.63 13.21
C CYS A 19 4.34 -7.21 12.73
N VAL A 20 5.63 -6.90 12.63
CA VAL A 20 6.18 -5.56 12.35
C VAL A 20 7.27 -5.60 11.27
N LEU A 21 7.36 -4.51 10.49
CA LEU A 21 8.14 -4.42 9.24
C LEU A 21 9.37 -3.50 9.32
N SER A 22 9.55 -2.77 10.41
CA SER A 22 10.77 -1.97 10.66
C SER A 22 11.23 -2.05 12.12
N ASP A 23 12.48 -1.66 12.36
CA ASP A 23 13.04 -1.61 13.71
C ASP A 23 12.36 -0.52 14.55
N ALA A 24 12.00 0.60 13.92
CA ALA A 24 11.22 1.66 14.55
C ALA A 24 9.80 1.18 14.93
N GLU A 25 9.16 0.42 14.03
CA GLU A 25 7.85 -0.16 14.30
C GLU A 25 7.90 -1.23 15.41
N GLU A 26 8.96 -2.04 15.44
CA GLU A 26 9.21 -2.98 16.53
C GLU A 26 9.36 -2.25 17.88
N GLN A 27 10.08 -1.13 17.91
CA GLN A 27 10.20 -0.30 19.12
C GLN A 27 8.83 0.24 19.57
N LYS A 28 7.99 0.75 18.65
CA LYS A 28 6.62 1.19 18.98
C LYS A 28 5.76 0.04 19.49
N CYS A 29 5.86 -1.14 18.87
CA CYS A 29 5.14 -2.34 19.30
C CYS A 29 5.57 -2.80 20.70
N MET A 30 6.87 -2.82 21.00
CA MET A 30 7.36 -3.23 22.32
C MET A 30 6.96 -2.22 23.41
N ASN A 31 6.94 -0.93 23.09
CA ASN A 31 6.42 0.10 23.98
C ASN A 31 4.91 -0.08 24.25
N PHE A 32 4.13 -0.38 23.21
CA PHE A 32 2.72 -0.72 23.33
C PHE A 32 2.51 -1.96 24.22
N ALA A 33 3.32 -3.00 24.02
CA ALA A 33 3.28 -4.23 24.80
C ALA A 33 3.52 -3.99 26.29
N GLY A 34 4.49 -3.15 26.63
CA GLY A 34 4.75 -2.74 28.02
C GLY A 34 3.56 -2.00 28.63
N ASN A 35 3.02 -1.01 27.92
CA ASN A 35 1.92 -0.18 28.40
C ASN A 35 0.63 -0.98 28.61
N ILE A 36 0.25 -1.85 27.66
CA ILE A 36 -0.98 -2.62 27.78
C ILE A 36 -0.90 -3.67 28.90
N THR A 37 0.26 -4.30 29.07
CA THR A 37 0.50 -5.26 30.16
C THR A 37 0.45 -4.58 31.53
N GLY A 38 0.92 -3.33 31.63
CA GLY A 38 0.84 -2.52 32.84
C GLY A 38 -0.59 -2.13 33.23
N LYS A 39 -1.48 -1.95 32.26
CA LYS A 39 -2.87 -1.49 32.49
C LYS A 39 -3.92 -2.60 32.47
N SER A 40 -3.63 -3.74 31.87
CA SER A 40 -4.58 -4.85 31.72
C SER A 40 -3.95 -6.19 32.07
N LYS A 41 -4.56 -6.90 33.02
CA LYS A 41 -4.19 -8.31 33.32
C LYS A 41 -4.68 -9.30 32.25
N PHE A 42 -5.55 -8.85 31.36
CA PHE A 42 -6.27 -9.67 30.37
C PHE A 42 -6.00 -9.23 28.92
N SER A 43 -4.93 -8.47 28.70
CA SER A 43 -4.47 -8.09 27.37
C SER A 43 -2.95 -8.13 27.35
N ARG A 44 -2.37 -9.01 26.53
CA ARG A 44 -0.93 -9.13 26.33
C ARG A 44 -0.63 -9.00 24.84
N LEU A 45 0.50 -8.36 24.56
CA LEU A 45 1.02 -8.19 23.21
C LEU A 45 2.44 -8.77 23.17
N LEU A 46 2.76 -9.51 22.12
CA LEU A 46 4.11 -9.83 21.71
C LEU A 46 4.37 -9.20 20.34
N CYS A 47 5.62 -8.92 20.02
CA CYS A 47 6.03 -8.34 18.76
C CYS A 47 6.96 -9.32 18.04
N THR A 48 6.77 -9.49 16.74
CA THR A 48 7.65 -10.32 15.91
C THR A 48 8.02 -9.60 14.63
N ARG A 49 9.31 -9.53 14.34
CA ARG A 49 9.86 -8.90 13.14
C ARG A 49 9.67 -9.82 11.91
N ALA A 50 9.24 -9.24 10.79
CA ALA A 50 9.18 -9.88 9.47
C ALA A 50 9.96 -9.10 8.42
N TYR A 51 10.52 -9.77 7.42
CA TYR A 51 11.36 -9.11 6.42
C TYR A 51 10.59 -8.13 5.53
N ASN A 52 9.34 -8.46 5.19
CA ASN A 52 8.42 -7.68 4.37
C ASN A 52 6.97 -8.13 4.65
N SER A 53 5.99 -7.49 4.00
CA SER A 53 4.57 -7.84 4.14
C SER A 53 4.27 -9.30 3.80
N ILE A 54 4.98 -9.90 2.84
CA ILE A 54 4.82 -11.30 2.43
C ILE A 54 5.24 -12.26 3.54
N ASP A 55 6.43 -12.09 4.12
CA ASP A 55 6.89 -12.88 5.27
C ASP A 55 5.94 -12.69 6.47
N CYS A 56 5.41 -11.48 6.65
CA CYS A 56 4.41 -11.21 7.67
C CYS A 56 3.09 -11.97 7.44
N MET A 57 2.58 -12.00 6.20
CA MET A 57 1.42 -12.82 5.80
C MET A 57 1.67 -14.31 6.03
N GLU A 58 2.87 -14.81 5.73
CA GLU A 58 3.27 -16.20 5.98
C GLU A 58 3.31 -16.53 7.47
N LYS A 59 3.91 -15.66 8.30
CA LYS A 59 3.92 -15.80 9.76
C LYS A 59 2.52 -15.80 10.35
N ILE A 60 1.62 -14.94 9.85
CA ILE A 60 0.22 -14.94 10.25
C ILE A 60 -0.43 -16.25 9.83
N LYS A 61 -0.29 -16.68 8.58
CA LYS A 61 -0.87 -17.95 8.12
C LYS A 61 -0.39 -19.16 8.92
N ASN A 62 0.89 -19.19 9.29
CA ASN A 62 1.53 -20.30 9.99
C ASN A 62 1.40 -20.26 11.52
N GLY A 63 0.71 -19.26 12.09
CA GLY A 63 0.52 -19.16 13.55
C GLY A 63 1.71 -18.59 14.32
N SER A 64 2.75 -18.09 13.64
CA SER A 64 3.92 -17.46 14.27
C SER A 64 3.71 -15.98 14.57
N ALA A 65 2.74 -15.35 13.90
CA ALA A 65 2.16 -14.06 14.24
C ALA A 65 0.64 -14.19 14.24
N ASP A 66 -0.09 -13.26 14.86
CA ASP A 66 -1.56 -13.27 14.88
C ASP A 66 -2.17 -12.19 13.99
N ALA A 67 -1.51 -11.03 13.91
CA ALA A 67 -2.05 -9.87 13.26
C ALA A 67 -0.96 -8.93 12.77
N ALA A 68 -1.27 -8.17 11.72
CA ALA A 68 -0.53 -6.98 11.30
C ALA A 68 -1.50 -6.03 10.58
N THR A 69 -1.20 -4.73 10.61
CA THR A 69 -1.87 -3.76 9.74
C THR A 69 -1.26 -3.88 8.35
N MET A 70 -2.11 -3.88 7.33
CA MET A 70 -1.71 -3.97 5.93
C MET A 70 -2.42 -2.92 5.09
N GLU A 71 -1.73 -2.45 4.07
CA GLU A 71 -2.27 -1.55 3.06
C GLU A 71 -3.23 -2.27 2.09
N PRO A 72 -4.05 -1.55 1.31
CA PRO A 72 -5.02 -2.15 0.39
C PRO A 72 -4.45 -3.19 -0.59
N HIS A 73 -3.25 -2.97 -1.12
CA HIS A 73 -2.60 -3.93 -2.03
C HIS A 73 -2.19 -5.23 -1.30
N ASP A 74 -1.66 -5.13 -0.09
CA ASP A 74 -1.32 -6.27 0.75
C ASP A 74 -2.57 -7.01 1.24
N ILE A 75 -3.67 -6.29 1.53
CA ILE A 75 -4.96 -6.89 1.90
C ILE A 75 -5.48 -7.79 0.77
N TYR A 76 -5.35 -7.38 -0.49
CA TYR A 76 -5.73 -8.20 -1.65
C TYR A 76 -4.93 -9.50 -1.66
N SER A 77 -3.61 -9.40 -1.55
CA SER A 77 -2.69 -10.55 -1.51
C SER A 77 -2.95 -11.46 -0.32
N ALA A 78 -3.17 -10.90 0.87
CA ALA A 78 -3.46 -11.64 2.09
C ALA A 78 -4.74 -12.47 1.97
N GLY A 79 -5.80 -11.87 1.42
CA GLY A 79 -7.06 -12.55 1.18
C GLY A 79 -6.99 -13.61 0.09
N TRP A 80 -6.42 -13.26 -1.06
CA TRP A 80 -6.38 -14.12 -2.24
C TRP A 80 -5.35 -15.26 -2.14
N CYS A 81 -4.11 -14.94 -1.79
CA CYS A 81 -2.99 -15.89 -1.78
C CYS A 81 -2.85 -16.66 -0.47
N TYR A 82 -3.22 -16.04 0.65
CA TYR A 82 -2.98 -16.60 1.99
C TYR A 82 -4.25 -17.05 2.71
N GLY A 83 -5.44 -16.70 2.20
CA GLY A 83 -6.72 -17.04 2.82
C GLY A 83 -6.94 -16.33 4.17
N LEU A 84 -6.30 -15.17 4.36
CA LEU A 84 -6.41 -14.38 5.57
C LEU A 84 -7.66 -13.48 5.53
N GLU A 85 -8.12 -13.09 6.71
CA GLU A 85 -9.30 -12.23 6.92
C GLU A 85 -8.93 -10.92 7.61
N LEU A 86 -9.90 -10.02 7.77
CA LEU A 86 -9.71 -8.70 8.36
C LEU A 86 -10.45 -8.59 9.70
N ALA A 87 -9.76 -8.19 10.77
CA ALA A 87 -10.36 -8.01 12.09
C ALA A 87 -10.89 -6.58 12.31
N ALA A 88 -10.11 -5.59 11.89
CA ALA A 88 -10.41 -4.18 12.10
C ALA A 88 -9.90 -3.33 10.94
N GLY A 89 -10.53 -2.20 10.67
CA GLY A 89 -10.09 -1.23 9.65
C GLY A 89 -9.81 0.13 10.28
N GLU A 90 -8.81 0.84 9.78
CA GLU A 90 -8.53 2.22 10.17
C GLU A 90 -9.63 3.16 9.66
N SER A 91 -9.79 4.28 10.35
CA SER A 91 -10.70 5.35 9.95
C SER A 91 -10.04 6.70 10.22
N TYR A 92 -9.95 7.53 9.18
CA TYR A 92 -9.19 8.80 9.21
C TYR A 92 -10.09 10.04 9.42
N ASN A 93 -11.39 9.94 9.14
CA ASN A 93 -12.34 11.02 9.42
C ASN A 93 -13.73 10.51 9.82
N SER A 94 -14.50 11.35 10.53
CA SER A 94 -15.78 11.00 11.17
C SER A 94 -16.98 11.01 10.23
N VAL A 95 -16.85 11.55 9.01
CA VAL A 95 -18.00 11.80 8.12
C VAL A 95 -18.16 10.69 7.06
N ASP A 96 -17.07 10.14 6.50
CA ASP A 96 -17.12 9.03 5.51
C ASP A 96 -15.84 8.16 5.49
N GLY A 97 -14.94 8.35 6.47
CA GLY A 97 -13.49 8.17 6.32
C GLY A 97 -12.93 6.77 6.49
N ILE A 98 -13.51 5.79 5.79
CA ILE A 98 -12.83 4.51 5.52
C ILE A 98 -12.13 4.50 4.17
N ASN A 99 -12.41 5.45 3.27
CA ASN A 99 -11.80 5.49 1.95
C ASN A 99 -11.13 6.84 1.72
N TYR A 100 -10.06 6.83 0.93
CA TYR A 100 -9.60 8.00 0.20
C TYR A 100 -9.86 7.78 -1.30
N TYR A 101 -9.99 8.87 -2.04
CA TYR A 101 -10.22 8.84 -3.48
C TYR A 101 -8.93 9.19 -4.20
N VAL A 102 -8.55 8.37 -5.17
CA VAL A 102 -7.44 8.66 -6.10
C VAL A 102 -8.02 9.41 -7.29
N VAL A 103 -7.45 10.57 -7.57
CA VAL A 103 -7.90 11.50 -8.60
C VAL A 103 -6.78 11.77 -9.60
N ALA A 104 -7.17 12.09 -10.83
CA ALA A 104 -6.28 12.66 -11.84
C ALA A 104 -6.45 14.17 -11.83
N LEU A 105 -5.39 14.90 -11.47
CA LEU A 105 -5.34 16.34 -11.43
C LEU A 105 -4.65 16.88 -12.67
N ALA A 106 -5.20 17.97 -13.20
CA ALA A 106 -4.57 18.74 -14.26
C ALA A 106 -4.79 20.23 -13.99
N ARG A 107 -4.06 21.07 -14.72
CA ARG A 107 -4.34 22.51 -14.71
C ARG A 107 -5.50 22.84 -15.62
N LYS A 108 -6.25 23.88 -15.26
CA LYS A 108 -7.32 24.42 -16.09
C LYS A 108 -6.80 25.02 -17.40
N SER A 109 -5.55 25.47 -17.44
CA SER A 109 -4.89 25.93 -18.67
C SER A 109 -4.77 24.83 -19.74
N SER A 110 -4.81 23.55 -19.34
CA SER A 110 -4.85 22.40 -20.25
C SER A 110 -6.31 22.07 -20.63
N SER A 111 -6.95 22.93 -21.45
CA SER A 111 -8.38 22.81 -21.78
C SER A 111 -8.76 21.50 -22.49
N ASP A 112 -7.87 20.97 -23.32
CA ASP A 112 -8.18 19.85 -24.22
C ASP A 112 -7.79 18.47 -23.63
N LEU A 113 -7.39 18.43 -22.36
CA LEU A 113 -6.92 17.21 -21.70
C LEU A 113 -8.11 16.39 -21.16
N SER A 114 -8.19 15.12 -21.57
CA SER A 114 -9.22 14.17 -21.12
C SER A 114 -8.59 12.85 -20.70
N LEU A 115 -9.12 12.20 -19.65
CA LEU A 115 -8.66 10.88 -19.20
C LEU A 115 -8.82 9.75 -20.23
N LEU A 116 -9.59 10.00 -21.29
CA LEU A 116 -9.77 9.06 -22.39
C LEU A 116 -8.71 9.22 -23.50
N GLU A 117 -7.93 10.30 -23.46
CA GLU A 117 -6.95 10.68 -24.50
C GLU A 117 -5.59 11.04 -23.88
N MET A 118 -5.03 10.08 -23.12
CA MET A 118 -3.79 10.25 -22.36
C MET A 118 -2.52 9.83 -23.12
N HIS A 119 -2.67 9.27 -24.32
CA HIS A 119 -1.55 8.87 -25.18
C HIS A 119 -0.66 10.08 -25.53
N GLU A 120 0.66 9.93 -25.39
CA GLU A 120 1.69 10.98 -25.61
C GLU A 120 1.57 12.21 -24.69
N LYS A 121 0.68 12.18 -23.69
CA LYS A 121 0.64 13.20 -22.63
C LYS A 121 1.74 12.96 -21.62
N SER A 122 2.04 13.98 -20.82
CA SER A 122 3.03 13.89 -19.76
C SER A 122 2.40 13.62 -18.40
N SER A 123 3.02 12.79 -17.56
CA SER A 123 2.41 12.31 -16.32
C SER A 123 3.32 12.34 -15.10
N CYS A 124 2.75 12.70 -13.95
CA CYS A 124 3.45 12.83 -12.68
C CYS A 124 2.92 11.80 -11.69
N HIS A 125 3.80 10.91 -11.22
CA HIS A 125 3.46 9.81 -10.34
C HIS A 125 4.22 9.93 -9.01
N PRO A 126 3.55 9.75 -7.86
CA PRO A 126 4.20 9.71 -6.54
C PRO A 126 5.38 8.73 -6.43
N GLY A 127 5.33 7.61 -7.17
CA GLY A 127 6.35 6.57 -7.16
C GLY A 127 5.86 5.27 -7.79
N ILE A 128 6.81 4.44 -8.23
CA ILE A 128 6.56 3.11 -8.79
C ILE A 128 5.85 2.20 -7.77
N GLN A 129 4.93 1.36 -8.23
CA GLN A 129 4.11 0.44 -7.41
C GLN A 129 3.30 1.04 -6.25
N THR A 130 3.25 2.37 -6.11
CA THR A 130 2.37 3.02 -5.13
C THR A 130 0.90 2.83 -5.50
N THR A 131 0.04 2.66 -4.50
CA THR A 131 -1.42 2.50 -4.73
C THR A 131 -2.00 3.68 -5.51
N VAL A 132 -1.67 4.90 -5.08
CA VAL A 132 -2.18 6.16 -5.63
C VAL A 132 -1.57 6.47 -7.00
N GLY A 133 -0.25 6.32 -7.11
CA GLY A 133 0.52 6.79 -8.25
C GLY A 133 0.72 5.76 -9.35
N TRP A 134 0.55 4.47 -9.08
CA TRP A 134 0.84 3.43 -10.04
C TRP A 134 -0.33 2.47 -10.20
N THR A 135 -0.71 1.77 -9.12
CA THR A 135 -1.71 0.70 -9.16
C THR A 135 -3.05 1.21 -9.70
N VAL A 136 -3.60 2.28 -9.12
CA VAL A 136 -4.88 2.86 -9.57
C VAL A 136 -4.84 3.40 -11.00
N PRO A 137 -3.92 4.31 -11.38
CA PRO A 137 -3.91 4.87 -12.73
C PRO A 137 -3.60 3.84 -13.81
N VAL A 138 -2.60 2.97 -13.62
CA VAL A 138 -2.28 1.92 -14.60
C VAL A 138 -3.42 0.91 -14.72
N GLY A 139 -4.01 0.50 -13.59
CA GLY A 139 -5.19 -0.37 -13.61
C GLY A 139 -6.40 0.27 -14.29
N PHE A 140 -6.60 1.59 -14.16
CA PHE A 140 -7.62 2.32 -14.92
C PHE A 140 -7.35 2.28 -16.43
N LEU A 141 -6.12 2.52 -16.86
CA LEU A 141 -5.74 2.48 -18.29
C LEU A 141 -5.94 1.09 -18.90
N VAL A 142 -5.60 0.01 -18.17
CA VAL A 142 -5.85 -1.37 -18.61
C VAL A 142 -7.36 -1.64 -18.71
N ASN A 143 -8.12 -1.32 -17.66
CA ASN A 143 -9.55 -1.60 -17.61
C ASN A 143 -10.36 -0.81 -18.66
N THR A 144 -9.87 0.36 -19.05
CA THR A 144 -10.45 1.16 -20.14
C THR A 144 -9.88 0.83 -21.51
N SER A 145 -9.03 -0.20 -21.62
CA SER A 145 -8.37 -0.64 -22.86
C SER A 145 -7.53 0.44 -23.55
N GLN A 146 -7.05 1.43 -22.80
CA GLN A 146 -6.11 2.44 -23.30
C GLN A 146 -4.70 1.87 -23.43
N ILE A 147 -4.35 0.91 -22.57
CA ILE A 147 -3.14 0.12 -22.69
C ILE A 147 -3.47 -1.37 -22.63
N SER A 148 -2.60 -2.20 -23.20
CA SER A 148 -2.69 -3.65 -23.14
C SER A 148 -1.37 -4.22 -22.63
N ILE A 149 -1.46 -5.07 -21.61
CA ILE A 149 -0.28 -5.69 -21.00
C ILE A 149 0.03 -6.98 -21.73
N ASP A 150 1.30 -7.17 -22.08
CA ASP A 150 1.76 -8.40 -22.72
C ASP A 150 1.87 -9.56 -21.72
N GLU A 151 2.08 -10.78 -22.23
CA GLU A 151 2.25 -12.00 -21.40
C GLU A 151 3.44 -11.90 -20.42
N HIS A 152 4.35 -10.95 -20.62
CA HIS A 152 5.53 -10.75 -19.76
C HIS A 152 5.28 -9.77 -18.62
N CYS A 153 4.08 -9.17 -18.54
CA CYS A 153 3.67 -8.32 -17.43
C CYS A 153 4.60 -7.13 -17.19
N ASN A 154 5.18 -6.59 -18.27
CA ASN A 154 6.12 -5.49 -18.17
C ASN A 154 5.38 -4.14 -18.17
N PHE A 155 4.77 -3.81 -17.02
CA PHE A 155 4.03 -2.57 -16.83
C PHE A 155 4.87 -1.31 -17.10
N PRO A 156 6.13 -1.16 -16.59
CA PRO A 156 6.93 0.02 -16.90
C PRO A 156 7.13 0.23 -18.40
N LYS A 157 7.39 -0.84 -19.16
CA LYS A 157 7.54 -0.74 -20.61
C LYS A 157 6.27 -0.22 -21.28
N VAL A 158 5.12 -0.82 -20.99
CA VAL A 158 3.83 -0.43 -21.60
C VAL A 158 3.45 1.00 -21.22
N VAL A 159 3.67 1.41 -19.97
CA VAL A 159 3.38 2.78 -19.51
C VAL A 159 4.31 3.78 -20.20
N GLY A 160 5.59 3.46 -20.36
CA GLY A 160 6.54 4.32 -21.07
C GLY A 160 6.30 4.37 -22.59
N ASP A 161 5.70 3.33 -23.19
CA ASP A 161 5.27 3.35 -24.59
C ASP A 161 3.97 4.16 -24.79
N PHE A 162 3.20 4.43 -23.72
CA PHE A 162 1.91 5.13 -23.77
C PHE A 162 2.00 6.63 -23.47
N PHE A 163 2.71 7.01 -22.40
CA PHE A 163 2.95 8.43 -22.07
C PHE A 163 4.18 8.96 -22.81
N GLY A 164 4.16 10.24 -23.19
CA GLY A 164 5.30 10.85 -23.88
C GLY A 164 6.53 10.92 -22.97
N PHE A 165 6.36 11.51 -21.79
CA PHE A 165 7.36 11.56 -20.72
C PHE A 165 6.68 11.65 -19.35
N SER A 166 7.34 11.11 -18.33
CA SER A 166 6.77 11.02 -16.99
C SER A 166 7.82 11.29 -15.92
N CYS A 167 7.35 11.53 -14.70
CA CYS A 167 8.14 11.33 -13.50
C CYS A 167 7.56 10.18 -12.70
N VAL A 168 8.30 9.07 -12.64
CA VAL A 168 7.98 7.86 -11.85
C VAL A 168 9.17 7.53 -10.96
N PRO A 169 9.28 8.15 -9.78
CA PRO A 169 10.35 7.86 -8.83
C PRO A 169 10.49 6.36 -8.53
N GLY A 170 11.73 5.88 -8.50
CA GLY A 170 12.07 4.48 -8.24
C GLY A 170 11.96 3.53 -9.42
N VAL A 171 11.42 3.95 -10.57
CA VAL A 171 11.25 3.06 -11.74
C VAL A 171 12.58 2.53 -12.31
N LYS A 172 13.72 3.10 -11.88
CA LYS A 172 15.08 2.68 -12.26
C LYS A 172 15.82 1.94 -11.15
N ASP A 173 15.22 1.79 -9.98
CA ASP A 173 15.86 1.09 -8.89
C ASP A 173 16.04 -0.39 -9.25
N PRO A 174 17.13 -1.05 -8.82
CA PRO A 174 17.39 -2.46 -9.18
C PRO A 174 16.26 -3.44 -8.82
N GLU A 175 15.43 -3.08 -7.84
CA GLU A 175 14.23 -3.84 -7.46
C GLU A 175 13.16 -3.84 -8.57
N PHE A 176 12.98 -2.70 -9.26
CA PHE A 176 11.94 -2.51 -10.28
C PHE A 176 12.48 -2.49 -11.71
N ASP A 177 13.79 -2.36 -11.88
CA ASP A 177 14.51 -2.43 -13.16
C ASP A 177 15.75 -3.35 -13.08
N PRO A 178 15.59 -4.64 -12.71
CA PRO A 178 16.73 -5.55 -12.53
C PRO A 178 17.53 -5.78 -13.82
N LYS A 179 16.94 -5.49 -14.99
CA LYS A 179 17.58 -5.61 -16.31
C LYS A 179 18.10 -4.27 -16.86
N GLY A 180 17.83 -3.16 -16.18
CA GLY A 180 18.23 -1.82 -16.61
C GLY A 180 17.59 -1.38 -17.93
N ASN A 181 16.40 -1.88 -18.24
CA ASN A 181 15.74 -1.72 -19.54
C ASN A 181 14.36 -1.07 -19.46
N ASN A 182 13.93 -0.58 -18.29
CA ASN A 182 12.72 0.24 -18.22
C ASN A 182 12.89 1.48 -19.15
N PRO A 183 11.82 2.04 -19.72
CA PRO A 183 11.91 3.22 -20.59
C PRO A 183 12.52 4.43 -19.89
N LYS A 184 13.33 5.23 -20.60
CA LYS A 184 14.02 6.40 -20.03
C LYS A 184 13.07 7.57 -19.77
N ASN A 185 12.06 7.71 -20.63
CA ASN A 185 11.05 8.76 -20.56
C ASN A 185 10.25 8.74 -19.25
N LEU A 186 10.22 7.62 -18.53
CA LEU A 186 9.59 7.53 -17.20
C LEU A 186 10.28 8.37 -16.10
N CYS A 187 11.47 8.89 -16.35
CA CYS A 187 12.19 9.77 -15.42
C CYS A 187 12.44 11.17 -16.00
N GLU A 188 11.92 11.50 -17.19
CA GLU A 188 12.25 12.74 -17.89
C GLU A 188 11.59 14.00 -17.29
N ALA A 189 10.45 13.84 -16.59
CA ALA A 189 9.84 14.95 -15.86
C ALA A 189 10.38 15.10 -14.43
N CYS A 190 11.21 14.17 -13.93
CA CYS A 190 11.79 14.24 -12.60
C CYS A 190 12.94 15.24 -12.54
N ILE A 191 13.20 15.84 -11.37
CA ILE A 191 14.12 16.99 -11.24
C ILE A 191 15.20 16.84 -10.17
N GLY A 192 15.25 15.70 -9.47
CA GLY A 192 16.24 15.43 -8.43
C GLY A 192 16.20 16.43 -7.28
N ASP A 193 17.33 16.54 -6.59
CA ASP A 193 17.58 17.53 -5.55
C ASP A 193 18.06 18.88 -6.14
N ASP A 194 18.36 19.85 -5.27
CA ASP A 194 18.80 21.20 -5.69
C ASP A 194 20.15 21.23 -6.42
N ASN A 195 20.88 20.10 -6.49
CA ASN A 195 22.13 19.96 -7.23
C ASN A 195 22.00 19.02 -8.45
N ASP A 196 20.77 18.78 -8.91
CA ASP A 196 20.44 17.87 -10.01
C ASP A 196 20.95 16.43 -9.78
N LYS A 197 21.08 16.03 -8.51
CA LYS A 197 21.39 14.64 -8.12
C LYS A 197 20.11 13.93 -7.70
N ASN A 198 20.17 12.60 -7.55
CA ASN A 198 19.03 11.80 -7.11
C ASN A 198 17.79 11.93 -8.02
N ILE A 199 17.99 12.27 -9.30
CA ILE A 199 16.91 12.31 -10.29
C ILE A 199 16.24 10.94 -10.34
N CYS A 200 14.92 10.94 -10.20
CA CYS A 200 14.08 9.76 -10.20
C CYS A 200 14.32 8.79 -9.03
N ALA A 201 15.01 9.21 -7.96
CA ALA A 201 15.23 8.39 -6.78
C ALA A 201 13.91 8.13 -6.02
N ASN A 202 13.75 6.92 -5.47
CA ASN A 202 12.56 6.54 -4.69
C ASN A 202 12.59 7.07 -3.25
N ASN A 203 12.87 8.36 -3.07
CA ASN A 203 12.93 9.00 -1.76
C ASN A 203 12.78 10.53 -1.87
N PRO A 204 12.57 11.25 -0.75
CA PRO A 204 12.37 12.69 -0.76
C PRO A 204 13.52 13.56 -1.28
N ALA A 205 14.69 13.00 -1.64
CA ALA A 205 15.73 13.77 -2.34
C ALA A 205 15.30 14.11 -3.77
N GLU A 206 14.46 13.29 -4.40
CA GLU A 206 13.76 13.66 -5.64
C GLU A 206 12.61 14.60 -5.28
N ARG A 207 12.63 15.85 -5.76
CA ARG A 207 11.62 16.86 -5.40
C ARG A 207 10.23 16.56 -5.97
N HIS A 208 10.12 15.71 -7.00
CA HIS A 208 8.85 15.20 -7.52
C HIS A 208 8.40 13.87 -6.89
N PHE A 209 9.08 13.40 -5.84
CA PHE A 209 8.70 12.21 -5.09
C PHE A 209 7.47 12.41 -4.20
N GLY A 210 6.65 11.36 -4.10
CA GLY A 210 5.45 11.34 -3.27
C GLY A 210 4.32 12.21 -3.83
N GLU A 211 3.20 12.26 -3.12
CA GLU A 211 2.00 12.94 -3.62
C GLU A 211 2.17 14.45 -3.74
N ALA A 212 2.91 15.08 -2.82
CA ALA A 212 3.25 16.49 -2.90
C ALA A 212 4.17 16.78 -4.10
N GLY A 213 5.16 15.92 -4.35
CA GLY A 213 6.06 16.05 -5.49
C GLY A 213 5.35 15.84 -6.83
N ALA A 214 4.42 14.89 -6.92
CA ALA A 214 3.60 14.70 -8.11
C ALA A 214 2.69 15.91 -8.41
N LEU A 215 2.11 16.53 -7.36
CA LEU A 215 1.37 17.79 -7.51
C LEU A 215 2.29 18.94 -7.98
N ARG A 216 3.50 19.04 -7.39
CA ARG A 216 4.52 20.00 -7.78
C ARG A 216 4.92 19.87 -9.25
N CYS A 217 5.08 18.64 -9.75
CA CYS A 217 5.40 18.35 -11.15
C CYS A 217 4.40 18.98 -12.13
N VAL A 218 3.09 18.90 -11.84
CA VAL A 218 2.05 19.60 -12.62
C VAL A 218 2.07 21.11 -12.40
N ALA A 219 2.29 21.57 -11.16
CA ALA A 219 2.37 22.99 -10.84
C ALA A 219 3.50 23.68 -11.64
N GLU A 220 4.64 23.02 -11.77
CA GLU A 220 5.84 23.52 -12.47
C GLU A 220 5.79 23.40 -14.01
N ASN A 221 4.67 22.97 -14.61
CA ASN A 221 4.54 22.71 -16.07
C ASN A 221 5.39 21.54 -16.60
N LEU A 222 5.81 20.61 -15.75
CA LEU A 222 6.65 19.48 -16.16
C LEU A 222 5.84 18.20 -16.46
N GLY A 223 4.56 18.17 -16.08
CA GLY A 223 3.61 17.17 -16.53
C GLY A 223 2.20 17.73 -16.73
N ASP A 224 1.40 17.05 -17.56
CA ASP A 224 0.02 17.42 -17.87
C ASP A 224 -0.96 16.93 -16.80
N VAL A 225 -0.70 15.73 -16.25
CA VAL A 225 -1.56 15.06 -15.28
C VAL A 225 -0.77 14.54 -14.08
N ALA A 226 -1.31 14.70 -12.87
CA ALA A 226 -0.80 14.10 -11.64
C ALA A 226 -1.82 13.13 -11.04
N PHE A 227 -1.36 11.96 -10.61
CA PHE A 227 -2.18 10.99 -9.91
C PHE A 227 -1.92 11.06 -8.41
N VAL A 228 -2.90 11.57 -7.64
CA VAL A 228 -2.76 11.83 -6.20
C VAL A 228 -4.06 11.53 -5.45
N LYS A 229 -4.04 11.56 -4.11
CA LYS A 229 -5.26 11.58 -3.30
C LYS A 229 -6.00 12.91 -3.46
N HIS A 230 -7.32 12.85 -3.35
CA HIS A 230 -8.19 14.04 -3.32
C HIS A 230 -7.82 15.07 -2.25
N SER A 231 -7.19 14.67 -1.13
CA SER A 231 -6.78 15.57 -0.06
C SER A 231 -5.46 16.30 -0.34
N THR A 232 -4.62 15.79 -1.23
CA THR A 232 -3.24 16.25 -1.46
C THR A 232 -3.15 17.72 -1.80
N VAL A 233 -4.11 18.24 -2.58
CA VAL A 233 -4.17 19.69 -2.88
C VAL A 233 -4.38 20.48 -1.60
N SER A 234 -5.42 20.14 -0.82
CA SER A 234 -5.76 20.82 0.43
C SER A 234 -4.68 20.70 1.51
N ASP A 235 -3.78 19.72 1.41
CA ASP A 235 -2.66 19.50 2.32
C ASP A 235 -1.42 20.33 1.95
N ASN A 236 -1.32 20.83 0.72
CA ASN A 236 -0.16 21.58 0.23
C ASN A 236 -0.41 23.08 0.02
N ILE A 237 -1.65 23.52 -0.12
CA ILE A 237 -1.98 24.94 -0.33
C ILE A 237 -2.28 25.69 0.98
N ASN A 238 -2.62 26.98 0.88
CA ASN A 238 -3.12 27.81 1.98
C ASN A 238 -2.15 27.89 3.18
N GLY A 239 -0.84 27.92 2.91
CA GLY A 239 0.21 28.07 3.92
C GLY A 239 0.54 26.79 4.70
N LYS A 240 -0.05 25.65 4.35
CA LYS A 240 0.35 24.35 4.93
C LYS A 240 1.71 23.87 4.41
N ASN A 241 2.01 24.11 3.12
CA ASN A 241 3.35 23.98 2.57
C ASN A 241 4.00 25.37 2.45
N GLN A 242 5.24 25.50 2.91
CA GLN A 242 6.01 26.74 2.93
C GLN A 242 6.96 26.87 1.74
N GLU A 243 7.09 25.83 0.91
CA GLU A 243 7.86 25.84 -0.32
C GLU A 243 7.32 26.86 -1.33
N SER A 244 8.20 27.38 -2.20
CA SER A 244 7.85 28.41 -3.17
C SER A 244 6.82 27.94 -4.19
N TRP A 245 6.97 26.73 -4.72
CA TRP A 245 6.07 26.19 -5.75
C TRP A 245 4.60 26.11 -5.29
N ALA A 246 4.38 25.89 -3.99
CA ALA A 246 3.04 25.76 -3.42
C ALA A 246 2.37 27.11 -3.12
N LYS A 247 3.14 28.20 -3.08
CA LYS A 247 2.63 29.56 -2.83
C LYS A 247 1.98 30.17 -4.07
N ASP A 248 2.47 29.80 -5.25
CA ASP A 248 2.00 30.32 -6.53
C ASP A 248 0.83 29.50 -7.13
N LEU A 249 0.47 28.38 -6.50
CA LEU A 249 -0.57 27.47 -6.96
C LEU A 249 -1.90 27.76 -6.27
N GLU A 250 -2.90 28.22 -7.02
CA GLU A 250 -4.26 28.43 -6.50
C GLU A 250 -5.17 27.22 -6.77
N LEU A 251 -6.21 27.04 -5.95
CA LEU A 251 -7.22 25.97 -6.16
C LEU A 251 -7.93 26.15 -7.49
N GLU A 252 -8.11 27.41 -7.89
CA GLU A 252 -8.77 27.87 -9.07
C GLU A 252 -8.01 27.48 -10.34
N ASP A 253 -6.70 27.19 -10.25
CA ASP A 253 -5.85 26.78 -11.36
C ASP A 253 -5.97 25.28 -11.69
N LEU A 254 -6.60 24.50 -10.82
CA LEU A 254 -6.65 23.05 -10.91
C LEU A 254 -8.05 22.52 -11.23
N LYS A 255 -8.09 21.39 -11.93
CA LYS A 255 -9.29 20.62 -12.23
C LYS A 255 -9.06 19.13 -12.03
N LEU A 256 -10.13 18.40 -11.75
CA LEU A 256 -10.15 16.94 -11.81
C LEU A 256 -10.49 16.51 -13.23
N LEU A 257 -9.82 15.47 -13.71
CA LEU A 257 -10.23 14.75 -14.91
C LEU A 257 -11.04 13.53 -14.48
N CYS A 258 -12.20 13.32 -15.10
CA CYS A 258 -13.15 12.29 -14.69
C CYS A 258 -13.09 11.05 -15.60
N PRO A 259 -13.36 9.85 -15.05
CA PRO A 259 -13.37 8.60 -15.84
C PRO A 259 -14.28 8.60 -17.07
N ASP A 260 -15.33 9.43 -17.08
CA ASP A 260 -16.28 9.58 -18.20
C ASP A 260 -15.79 10.56 -19.29
N GLY A 261 -14.58 11.08 -19.15
CA GLY A 261 -13.97 12.04 -20.08
C GLY A 261 -14.30 13.50 -19.77
N THR A 262 -15.16 13.77 -18.78
CA THR A 262 -15.49 15.14 -18.35
C THR A 262 -14.44 15.70 -17.38
N GLU A 263 -14.59 16.98 -17.01
CA GLU A 263 -13.82 17.62 -15.96
C GLU A 263 -14.72 18.05 -14.79
N ALA A 264 -14.16 18.13 -13.58
CA ALA A 264 -14.88 18.56 -12.41
C ALA A 264 -14.04 19.44 -11.48
N GLY A 265 -14.71 20.15 -10.58
CA GLY A 265 -14.05 20.88 -9.51
C GLY A 265 -13.48 19.95 -8.44
N LEU A 266 -12.48 20.43 -7.70
CA LEU A 266 -11.77 19.63 -6.69
C LEU A 266 -12.68 19.04 -5.60
N ASN A 267 -13.82 19.67 -5.31
CA ASN A 267 -14.78 19.19 -4.31
C ASN A 267 -15.67 18.03 -4.80
N ASP A 268 -15.71 17.75 -6.10
CA ASP A 268 -16.53 16.70 -6.70
C ASP A 268 -15.80 15.35 -6.79
N TYR A 269 -14.67 15.20 -6.09
CA TYR A 269 -13.81 14.00 -6.10
C TYR A 269 -14.57 12.69 -5.84
N LYS A 270 -15.65 12.69 -5.05
CA LYS A 270 -16.45 11.47 -4.80
C LYS A 270 -17.13 10.92 -6.06
N LYS A 271 -17.44 11.81 -7.02
CA LYS A 271 -18.04 11.48 -8.31
C LYS A 271 -16.97 11.39 -9.40
N CYS A 272 -15.90 12.17 -9.27
CA CYS A 272 -14.80 12.28 -10.22
C CYS A 272 -13.50 11.74 -9.60
N SER A 273 -13.38 10.41 -9.56
CA SER A 273 -12.18 9.71 -9.08
C SER A 273 -11.95 8.43 -9.86
N LEU A 274 -10.69 8.03 -10.01
CA LEU A 274 -10.31 6.77 -10.65
C LEU A 274 -10.71 5.55 -9.81
N ALA A 275 -10.53 5.65 -8.50
CA ALA A 275 -10.98 4.64 -7.56
C ALA A 275 -11.18 5.21 -6.15
N ALA A 276 -12.14 4.62 -5.43
CA ALA A 276 -12.20 4.71 -3.99
C ALA A 276 -11.30 3.61 -3.40
N VAL A 277 -10.27 4.01 -2.67
CA VAL A 277 -9.31 3.10 -2.05
C VAL A 277 -9.58 3.07 -0.56
N PRO A 278 -9.75 1.89 0.06
CA PRO A 278 -10.01 1.82 1.49
C PRO A 278 -8.77 2.15 2.32
N ALA A 279 -9.01 2.38 3.59
CA ALA A 279 -8.03 2.52 4.63
C ALA A 279 -7.36 1.17 4.91
N ASN A 280 -6.23 1.25 5.61
CA ASN A 280 -5.51 0.08 6.06
C ASN A 280 -6.38 -0.78 6.98
N ALA A 281 -6.10 -2.08 7.02
CA ALA A 281 -6.83 -3.01 7.85
C ALA A 281 -5.91 -4.02 8.51
N VAL A 282 -6.35 -4.52 9.65
CA VAL A 282 -5.67 -5.54 10.43
C VAL A 282 -6.00 -6.90 9.86
N VAL A 283 -5.02 -7.50 9.21
CA VAL A 283 -5.06 -8.84 8.62
C VAL A 283 -4.78 -9.88 9.70
N VAL A 284 -5.57 -10.96 9.70
CA VAL A 284 -5.57 -12.04 10.71
C VAL A 284 -5.92 -13.38 10.07
N ARG A 285 -5.73 -14.48 10.81
CA ARG A 285 -6.38 -15.76 10.47
C ARG A 285 -7.89 -15.71 10.74
N PRO A 286 -8.72 -16.47 9.99
CA PRO A 286 -10.18 -16.48 10.18
C PRO A 286 -10.63 -16.72 11.63
N GLU A 287 -10.00 -17.67 12.33
CA GLU A 287 -10.30 -18.03 13.71
C GLU A 287 -9.96 -16.94 14.75
N ASP A 288 -9.09 -16.00 14.39
CA ASP A 288 -8.58 -14.97 15.30
C ASP A 288 -9.27 -13.61 15.19
N LYS A 289 -10.14 -13.45 14.19
CA LYS A 289 -10.88 -12.21 13.90
C LYS A 289 -11.54 -11.59 15.13
N CYS A 290 -12.27 -12.39 15.90
CA CYS A 290 -12.96 -11.91 17.09
C CYS A 290 -12.00 -11.57 18.24
N ARG A 291 -10.98 -12.43 18.46
CA ARG A 291 -9.98 -12.25 19.52
C ARG A 291 -9.18 -10.96 19.31
N VAL A 292 -8.63 -10.78 18.11
CA VAL A 292 -7.82 -9.61 17.76
C VAL A 292 -8.66 -8.33 17.76
N TYR A 293 -9.86 -8.34 17.20
CA TYR A 293 -10.74 -7.16 17.26
C TYR A 293 -11.05 -6.74 18.70
N ASN A 294 -11.37 -7.70 19.58
CA ASN A 294 -11.67 -7.40 20.98
C ASN A 294 -10.45 -6.85 21.73
N PHE A 295 -9.25 -7.36 21.44
CA PHE A 295 -7.99 -6.80 21.94
C PHE A 295 -7.83 -5.34 21.49
N LEU A 296 -7.97 -5.07 20.19
CA LEU A 296 -7.83 -3.74 19.60
C LEU A 296 -8.88 -2.74 20.11
N ASN A 297 -10.13 -3.15 20.26
CA ASN A 297 -11.20 -2.32 20.80
C ASN A 297 -10.94 -1.91 22.26
N ARG A 298 -10.31 -2.77 23.07
CA ARG A 298 -9.87 -2.40 24.43
C ARG A 298 -8.66 -1.48 24.37
N ALA A 299 -7.68 -1.81 23.54
CA ALA A 299 -6.45 -1.04 23.41
C ALA A 299 -6.72 0.40 22.96
N GLN A 300 -7.51 0.61 21.91
CA GLN A 300 -7.81 1.96 21.42
C GLN A 300 -8.56 2.79 22.47
N ARG A 301 -9.43 2.21 23.30
CA ARG A 301 -10.11 2.94 24.38
C ARG A 301 -9.17 3.40 25.50
N MET A 302 -8.06 2.68 25.69
CA MET A 302 -7.04 3.05 26.66
C MET A 302 -6.05 4.06 26.06
N PHE A 303 -5.64 3.85 24.80
CA PHE A 303 -4.49 4.54 24.20
C PHE A 303 -4.84 5.44 23.00
N SER A 304 -6.09 5.85 22.84
CA SER A 304 -6.48 6.82 21.79
C SER A 304 -6.08 8.25 22.12
N ASN A 305 -5.89 8.58 23.41
CA ASN A 305 -5.51 9.92 23.86
C ASN A 305 -4.08 9.92 24.43
N THR A 306 -3.27 10.90 24.02
CA THR A 306 -1.84 11.07 24.36
C THR A 306 -1.54 11.35 25.84
N THR A 307 -2.55 11.46 26.69
CA THR A 307 -2.44 11.83 28.12
C THR A 307 -1.75 10.79 28.99
N GLU A 308 -1.41 9.62 28.45
CA GLU A 308 -0.92 8.47 29.23
C GLU A 308 0.51 8.03 28.87
N GLY A 309 1.28 8.85 28.14
CA GLY A 309 2.68 8.56 27.79
C GLY A 309 2.87 7.59 26.62
N PHE A 310 1.79 6.98 26.12
CA PHE A 310 1.76 6.18 24.90
C PHE A 310 0.46 6.49 24.13
N SER A 311 0.55 6.60 22.81
CA SER A 311 -0.59 6.78 21.90
C SER A 311 -0.49 5.79 20.75
N LEU A 312 -1.61 5.13 20.44
CA LEU A 312 -1.64 4.11 19.40
C LEU A 312 -1.52 4.72 17.99
N PHE A 313 -2.20 5.85 17.76
CA PHE A 313 -2.36 6.46 16.44
C PHE A 313 -1.61 7.78 16.26
N ALA A 314 -0.90 8.28 17.27
CA ALA A 314 -0.15 9.53 17.11
C ALA A 314 1.24 9.26 16.51
N PRO A 315 1.86 10.29 15.88
CA PRO A 315 3.26 10.26 15.51
C PRO A 315 4.12 9.83 16.69
N SER A 316 5.03 8.90 16.44
CA SER A 316 5.90 8.34 17.46
C SER A 316 7.22 9.13 17.56
N PRO A 317 7.95 9.04 18.68
CA PRO A 317 9.31 9.61 18.78
C PRO A 317 10.36 8.80 18.00
N TYR A 318 9.99 7.65 17.45
CA TYR A 318 10.87 6.79 16.65
C TYR A 318 10.94 7.31 15.22
N GLU A 319 12.07 7.04 14.55
CA GLU A 319 12.27 7.43 13.16
C GLU A 319 11.23 6.75 12.24
N GLY A 320 10.59 7.55 11.38
CA GLY A 320 9.53 7.10 10.49
C GLY A 320 8.16 7.67 10.85
N LYS A 321 7.17 7.33 10.02
CA LYS A 321 5.76 7.70 10.18
C LYS A 321 4.91 6.45 10.06
N ASP A 322 3.66 6.53 10.50
CA ASP A 322 2.65 5.47 10.28
C ASP A 322 3.07 4.09 10.83
N LEU A 323 3.78 4.08 11.97
CA LEU A 323 4.26 2.85 12.60
C LEU A 323 3.10 2.10 13.27
N MET A 324 2.89 0.82 12.93
CA MET A 324 1.77 -0.08 13.29
C MET A 324 0.41 0.35 12.75
N PHE A 325 0.08 1.63 12.82
CA PHE A 325 -1.13 2.23 12.30
C PHE A 325 -0.79 3.60 11.74
N SER A 326 -1.57 4.08 10.78
CA SER A 326 -1.35 5.43 10.25
C SER A 326 -1.53 6.49 11.33
N ASP A 327 -0.68 7.52 11.29
CA ASP A 327 -0.64 8.61 12.28
C ASP A 327 -1.90 9.49 12.23
N ASN A 328 -2.70 9.36 11.15
CA ASN A 328 -3.98 10.03 10.97
C ASN A 328 -5.18 9.20 11.44
N THR A 329 -4.95 7.99 11.97
CA THR A 329 -6.03 7.11 12.44
C THR A 329 -6.77 7.72 13.62
N GLN A 330 -8.08 7.87 13.49
CA GLN A 330 -8.95 8.38 14.55
C GLN A 330 -9.55 7.24 15.39
N LYS A 331 -9.87 6.11 14.75
CA LYS A 331 -10.45 4.92 15.39
C LYS A 331 -10.26 3.68 14.55
N LEU A 332 -10.34 2.51 15.19
CA LEU A 332 -10.43 1.22 14.51
C LEU A 332 -11.89 0.74 14.47
N LEU A 333 -12.39 0.47 13.28
CA LEU A 333 -13.73 -0.03 13.01
C LEU A 333 -13.76 -1.55 12.95
N LYS A 334 -14.86 -2.16 13.41
CA LYS A 334 -15.09 -3.60 13.23
C LYS A 334 -15.37 -3.92 11.78
N ILE A 335 -14.66 -4.90 11.21
CA ILE A 335 -14.96 -5.41 9.88
C ILE A 335 -15.81 -6.69 10.01
N MET A 336 -17.02 -6.65 9.46
CA MET A 336 -17.93 -7.82 9.46
C MET A 336 -17.73 -8.69 8.21
N GLY A 337 -17.34 -8.09 7.08
CA GLY A 337 -17.16 -8.77 5.81
C GLY A 337 -15.78 -9.39 5.61
N ASN A 338 -15.49 -9.74 4.37
CA ASN A 338 -14.19 -10.27 3.91
C ASN A 338 -13.36 -9.16 3.23
N TYR A 339 -12.15 -9.52 2.79
CA TYR A 339 -11.27 -8.57 2.09
C TYR A 339 -11.93 -7.96 0.84
N GLN A 340 -12.73 -8.72 0.08
CA GLN A 340 -13.38 -8.21 -1.13
C GLN A 340 -14.39 -7.10 -0.81
N SER A 341 -15.20 -7.29 0.24
CA SER A 341 -16.15 -6.28 0.69
C SER A 341 -15.49 -5.05 1.30
N TRP A 342 -14.30 -5.21 1.91
CA TRP A 342 -13.52 -4.09 2.45
C TRP A 342 -12.84 -3.29 1.34
N LEU A 343 -12.20 -3.98 0.39
CA LEU A 343 -11.57 -3.37 -0.77
C LEU A 343 -12.57 -2.69 -1.71
N GLY A 344 -13.78 -3.25 -1.80
CA GLY A 344 -14.82 -2.71 -2.66
C GLY A 344 -14.57 -2.98 -4.15
N PRO A 345 -15.63 -2.92 -4.97
CA PRO A 345 -15.56 -3.32 -6.37
C PRO A 345 -14.64 -2.44 -7.23
N SER A 346 -14.59 -1.13 -6.92
CA SER A 346 -13.75 -0.17 -7.66
C SER A 346 -12.27 -0.52 -7.54
N TYR A 347 -11.75 -0.70 -6.32
CA TYR A 347 -10.35 -1.05 -6.11
C TYR A 347 -10.01 -2.48 -6.56
N LEU A 348 -10.93 -3.45 -6.37
CA LEU A 348 -10.71 -4.82 -6.86
C LEU A 348 -10.58 -4.87 -8.39
N THR A 349 -11.37 -4.08 -9.12
CA THR A 349 -11.31 -4.02 -10.58
C THR A 349 -9.95 -3.49 -11.05
N VAL A 350 -9.44 -2.46 -10.37
CA VAL A 350 -8.08 -1.95 -10.60
C VAL A 350 -7.02 -3.03 -10.34
N ASN A 351 -7.09 -3.76 -9.23
CA ASN A 351 -6.05 -4.75 -8.89
C ASN A 351 -6.03 -5.93 -9.89
N ARG A 352 -7.19 -6.35 -10.39
CA ARG A 352 -7.27 -7.42 -11.40
C ARG A 352 -6.57 -7.06 -12.71
N ALA A 353 -6.37 -5.78 -13.01
CA ALA A 353 -5.56 -5.38 -14.17
C ALA A 353 -4.10 -5.84 -14.06
N PHE A 354 -3.64 -6.18 -12.85
CA PHE A 354 -2.32 -6.71 -12.58
C PHE A 354 -2.31 -8.25 -12.45
N ASP A 355 -3.48 -8.90 -12.51
CA ASP A 355 -3.59 -10.35 -12.55
C ASP A 355 -3.15 -10.83 -13.93
N CYS A 356 -1.87 -11.12 -14.02
CA CYS A 356 -1.19 -11.32 -15.27
C CYS A 356 -0.77 -12.79 -15.35
N GLU A 357 -1.27 -13.53 -16.35
CA GLU A 357 -1.02 -14.96 -16.59
C GLU A 357 0.44 -15.19 -17.02
N GLY A 358 1.38 -14.95 -16.12
CA GLY A 358 2.82 -15.02 -16.38
C GLY A 358 3.70 -14.57 -15.21
N GLY A 359 3.15 -13.82 -14.26
CA GLY A 359 3.92 -13.25 -13.13
C GLY A 359 3.96 -14.08 -11.84
N HIS A 360 3.04 -15.03 -11.65
CA HIS A 360 3.03 -15.89 -10.47
C HIS A 360 3.69 -17.24 -10.74
N ILE A 361 5.01 -17.25 -10.92
CA ILE A 361 5.76 -18.39 -10.39
C ILE A 361 5.75 -18.22 -8.87
N ASN A 362 4.62 -18.61 -8.30
CA ASN A 362 4.36 -18.64 -6.87
C ASN A 362 5.59 -19.28 -6.20
N SER A 363 6.13 -18.68 -5.13
CA SER A 363 7.17 -19.33 -4.30
C SER A 363 6.72 -20.76 -3.92
N PHE A 364 5.41 -20.98 -3.81
CA PHE A 364 4.78 -22.29 -3.68
C PHE A 364 5.02 -23.24 -4.86
N MET A 365 4.87 -22.77 -6.10
CA MET A 365 5.15 -23.53 -7.32
C MET A 365 6.65 -23.77 -7.50
N MET A 366 7.50 -22.80 -7.17
CA MET A 366 8.95 -22.98 -7.23
C MET A 366 9.44 -23.98 -6.16
N ASN A 367 8.87 -23.96 -4.95
CA ASN A 367 9.13 -24.97 -3.93
C ASN A 367 8.54 -26.34 -4.28
N LEU A 368 7.40 -26.42 -4.96
CA LEU A 368 6.86 -27.68 -5.51
C LEU A 368 7.72 -28.23 -6.66
N ILE A 369 8.24 -27.36 -7.53
CA ILE A 369 9.17 -27.73 -8.61
C ILE A 369 10.52 -28.18 -8.02
N LEU A 370 11.06 -27.46 -7.03
CA LEU A 370 12.29 -27.84 -6.34
C LEU A 370 12.12 -29.11 -5.49
N ALA A 371 10.99 -29.28 -4.82
CA ALA A 371 10.67 -30.48 -4.05
C ALA A 371 10.46 -31.68 -4.97
N SER A 372 9.77 -31.51 -6.10
CA SER A 372 9.63 -32.57 -7.10
C SER A 372 10.96 -32.93 -7.76
N TYR A 373 11.86 -31.96 -8.00
CA TYR A 373 13.22 -32.22 -8.46
C TYR A 373 14.09 -32.96 -7.42
N GLN A 374 13.99 -32.62 -6.14
CA GLN A 374 14.68 -33.33 -5.05
C GLN A 374 14.12 -34.73 -4.81
N ILE A 375 12.80 -34.93 -4.97
CA ILE A 375 12.16 -36.25 -4.91
C ILE A 375 12.62 -37.10 -6.10
N TYR A 376 12.58 -36.57 -7.34
CA TYR A 376 13.05 -37.28 -8.54
C TYR A 376 14.53 -37.66 -8.46
N SER A 377 15.38 -36.75 -7.94
CA SER A 377 16.81 -37.00 -7.70
C SER A 377 17.01 -38.14 -6.69
N LYS A 378 16.28 -38.14 -5.57
CA LYS A 378 16.39 -39.19 -4.54
C LYS A 378 15.80 -40.53 -4.98
N THR A 379 14.68 -40.56 -5.71
CA THR A 379 14.11 -41.80 -6.25
C THR A 379 14.95 -42.38 -7.38
N SER A 380 15.60 -41.55 -8.20
CA SER A 380 16.52 -42.02 -9.25
C SER A 380 17.80 -42.63 -8.67
N VAL A 381 18.34 -42.07 -7.59
CA VAL A 381 19.50 -42.63 -6.88
C VAL A 381 19.14 -43.92 -6.12
N LEU A 382 17.90 -44.05 -5.62
CA LEU A 382 17.42 -45.28 -4.99
C LEU A 382 17.17 -46.40 -6.02
N TYR A 383 16.60 -46.08 -7.18
CA TYR A 383 16.39 -47.04 -8.27
C TYR A 383 17.72 -47.54 -8.86
N PHE A 384 18.73 -46.67 -8.99
CA PHE A 384 20.06 -47.07 -9.47
C PHE A 384 20.86 -47.95 -8.49
N LYS A 385 20.54 -47.93 -7.19
CA LYS A 385 21.18 -48.83 -6.19
C LYS A 385 20.48 -50.18 -6.01
N ILE A 386 19.24 -50.32 -6.48
CA ILE A 386 18.43 -51.54 -6.30
C ILE A 386 18.41 -52.40 -7.58
N PHE A 387 18.67 -51.84 -8.76
CA PHE A 387 18.45 -52.53 -10.05
C PHE A 387 19.65 -52.62 -11.00
N MET A 388 20.90 -52.48 -10.53
CA MET A 388 22.05 -52.98 -11.29
C MET A 388 22.93 -53.88 -10.41
N PRO A 389 23.28 -55.10 -10.89
CA PRO A 389 24.04 -56.12 -10.15
C PRO A 389 25.52 -55.78 -9.95
#